data_AF-A0A0C2DJS1-F1
#
_entry.id   AF-A0A0C2DJS1-F1
#
_cell.length_a   1.000
_cell.length_b   1.000
_cell.length_c   1.000
_cell.angle_alpha   90.00
_cell.angle_beta   90.00
_cell.angle_gamma   90.00
#
_symmetry.space_group_name_H-M   'P 1'
#
loop_
_entity.id
_entity.type
_entity.pdbx_description
1 polymer ?
#
loop_
_entity_poly.entity_id
_entity_poly.type
_entity_poly.pdbx_seq_one_letter_code
_entity_poly.pdbx_strand_id
1 'polypeptide(L)' 'MDDVPVEFSFVGERLLACREELRSLLGEERLSGATLLVLANKQDLPSAARVADIAKQSHYIIQKKPSYAAKAVYVSCRE' A
#
# COMPACT_ATOMS: atom_id res chain seq x y z
N MET A 1 5.11 37.72 5.75
CA MET A 1 5.60 36.81 6.80
C MET A 1 4.93 35.49 6.51
N ASP A 2 5.27 34.89 5.37
CA ASP A 2 4.47 33.85 4.73
C ASP A 2 5.40 32.79 4.17
N ASP A 3 6.10 32.13 5.08
CA ASP A 3 6.81 30.88 4.79
C ASP A 3 6.63 29.97 5.99
N VAL A 4 5.44 29.37 6.06
CA VAL A 4 5.18 28.19 6.89
C VAL A 4 4.99 27.03 5.90
N PRO A 5 6.04 26.28 5.53
CA PRO A 5 5.87 25.06 4.78
C PRO A 5 5.43 23.97 5.75
N VAL A 6 4.14 23.91 6.05
CA VAL A 6 3.52 22.75 6.70
C VAL A 6 2.89 21.89 5.60
N GLU A 7 3.70 21.03 5.00
CA GLU A 7 3.26 19.78 4.38
C GLU A 7 4.42 18.78 4.43
N PHE A 8 4.86 18.45 5.64
CA PHE A 8 5.55 17.19 5.89
C PHE A 8 4.48 16.09 5.78
N SER A 9 4.13 15.69 4.56
CA SER A 9 2.99 14.80 4.30
C SER A 9 3.21 13.43 4.95
N PHE A 10 2.47 13.19 6.03
CA PHE A 10 2.40 11.97 6.85
C PHE A 10 1.99 10.69 6.07
N VAL A 11 1.56 10.84 4.81
CA VAL A 11 1.12 9.75 3.92
C VAL A 11 2.21 8.71 3.67
N GLY A 12 3.48 9.14 3.55
CA GLY A 12 4.61 8.25 3.33
C GLY A 12 4.86 7.30 4.51
N GLU A 13 4.76 7.81 5.73
CA GLU A 13 4.93 7.03 6.96
C GLU A 13 3.80 6.02 7.14
N ARG A 14 2.56 6.42 6.84
CA ARG A 14 1.38 5.54 6.88
C ARG A 14 1.45 4.42 5.86
N LEU A 15 1.89 4.70 4.63
CA LEU A 15 2.10 3.67 3.62
C LEU A 15 3.19 2.67 4.04
N LEU A 16 4.25 3.15 4.70
CA LEU A 16 5.32 2.30 5.22
C LEU A 16 4.78 1.35 6.31
N ALA A 17 4.00 1.87 7.25
CA ALA A 17 3.38 1.08 8.30
C ALA A 17 2.41 0.03 7.72
N CYS A 18 1.53 0.44 6.79
CA CYS A 18 0.62 -0.47 6.09
C CYS A 18 1.37 -1.57 5.34
N ARG A 19 2.54 -1.26 4.78
CA ARG A 19 3.38 -2.23 4.08
C ARG A 19 3.88 -3.32 5.01
N GLU A 20 4.38 -2.96 6.19
CA GLU A 20 4.89 -3.93 7.16
C GLU A 20 3.77 -4.82 7.74
N GLU A 21 2.62 -4.22 8.06
CA GLU A 21 1.43 -4.97 8.50
C GLU A 21 0.96 -5.97 7.44
N LEU A 22 0.82 -5.51 6.19
CA LEU A 22 0.43 -6.36 5.07
C LEU A 22 1.45 -7.48 4.82
N ARG A 23 2.74 -7.19 4.97
CA ARG A 23 3.82 -8.19 4.86
C ARG A 23 3.74 -9.24 5.98
N SER A 24 3.33 -8.84 7.19
CA SER A 24 3.12 -9.75 8.31
C SER A 24 1.94 -10.69 8.01
N LEU A 25 0.81 -10.12 7.60
CA LEU A 25 -0.41 -10.87 7.25
C LEU A 25 -0.18 -11.87 6.10
N LEU A 26 0.46 -11.43 5.01
CA LEU A 26 0.82 -12.32 3.89
C LEU A 26 1.91 -13.34 4.25
N GLY A 27 2.50 -13.25 5.45
CA GLY A 27 3.39 -14.24 6.02
C GLY A 27 2.69 -15.49 6.55
N GLU A 28 1.37 -15.43 6.71
CA GLU A 28 0.59 -16.53 7.27
C GLU A 28 0.32 -17.63 6.24
N GLU A 29 0.54 -18.88 6.64
CA GLU A 29 0.34 -20.06 5.77
C GLU A 29 -1.10 -20.17 5.23
N ARG A 30 -2.08 -19.72 6.01
CA ARG A 30 -3.51 -19.72 5.65
C ARG A 30 -3.84 -18.83 4.46
N LEU A 31 -3.01 -17.81 4.20
CA LEU A 31 -3.16 -16.86 3.11
C LEU A 31 -2.24 -17.19 1.91
N SER A 32 -1.54 -18.33 1.97
CA SER A 32 -0.69 -18.80 0.88
C SER A 32 -1.49 -18.94 -0.42
N GLY A 33 -1.02 -18.27 -1.47
CA GLY A 33 -1.65 -18.30 -2.78
C GLY A 33 -2.95 -17.49 -2.90
N ALA A 34 -3.31 -16.70 -1.88
CA ALA A 34 -4.44 -15.79 -1.96
C ALA A 34 -4.22 -14.70 -3.04
N THR A 35 -5.32 -14.16 -3.55
CA THR A 35 -5.29 -12.97 -4.41
C THR A 35 -5.51 -11.74 -3.54
N LEU A 36 -4.67 -10.72 -3.70
CA LEU A 36 -4.80 -9.49 -2.94
C LEU A 36 -5.40 -8.39 -3.83
N LEU A 37 -6.54 -7.86 -3.42
CA LEU A 37 -7.17 -6.67 -4.00
C LEU A 37 -6.90 -5.47 -3.09
N VAL A 38 -6.19 -4.47 -3.62
CA VAL A 38 -5.88 -3.22 -2.92
C VAL A 38 -6.79 -2.13 -3.47
N LEU A 39 -7.70 -1.64 -2.64
CA LEU A 39 -8.55 -0.52 -2.99
C LEU A 39 -7.88 0.78 -2.57
N ALA A 40 -7.55 1.61 -3.56
CA ALA A 40 -7.07 2.96 -3.33
C ALA A 40 -8.26 3.84 -2.92
N ASN A 41 -8.66 3.72 -1.64
CA ASN A 41 -9.82 4.43 -1.10
C ASN A 41 -9.52 5.92 -0.88
N LYS A 42 -10.59 6.72 -0.84
CA LYS A 42 -10.58 8.16 -0.51
C LYS A 42 -9.79 9.05 -1.49
N GLN A 43 -9.74 8.69 -2.77
CA GLN A 43 -9.00 9.46 -3.80
C GLN A 43 -9.63 10.83 -4.10
N ASP A 44 -10.83 11.07 -3.58
CA ASP A 44 -11.48 12.38 -3.53
C ASP A 44 -10.75 13.39 -2.63
N LEU A 45 -9.96 12.91 -1.66
CA LEU A 45 -9.23 13.78 -0.74
C LEU A 45 -7.86 14.19 -1.31
N PRO A 46 -7.44 15.46 -1.17
CA PRO A 46 -6.14 15.93 -1.65
C PRO A 46 -4.95 15.29 -0.91
N SER A 47 -5.17 14.76 0.29
CA SER A 47 -4.18 14.04 1.09
C SER A 47 -4.10 12.54 0.77
N ALA A 48 -4.86 12.06 -0.22
CA ALA A 48 -4.84 10.66 -0.60
C ALA A 48 -3.49 10.26 -1.22
N ALA A 49 -3.03 9.05 -0.90
CA ALA A 49 -1.88 8.47 -1.57
C ALA A 49 -2.18 8.23 -3.05
N ARG A 50 -1.23 8.55 -3.93
CA ARG A 50 -1.38 8.24 -5.36
C ARG A 50 -1.45 6.74 -5.56
N VAL A 51 -2.33 6.30 -6.46
CA VAL A 51 -2.48 4.89 -6.85
C VAL A 51 -1.14 4.26 -7.25
N ALA A 52 -0.28 5.01 -7.95
CA ALA A 52 1.04 4.55 -8.36
C ALA A 52 1.97 4.23 -7.17
N ASP A 53 1.93 5.05 -6.12
CA ASP A 53 2.74 4.82 -4.91
C ASP A 53 2.25 3.59 -4.15
N ILE A 54 0.92 3.41 -4.04
CA ILE A 54 0.30 2.22 -3.46
C ILE A 54 0.72 0.97 -4.23
N ALA A 55 0.57 0.98 -5.57
CA ALA A 55 0.94 -0.13 -6.43
C ALA A 55 2.42 -0.51 -6.30
N LYS A 56 3.30 0.50 -6.26
CA LYS A 56 4.74 0.29 -6.07
C LYS A 56 5.06 -0.40 -4.74
N GLN A 57 4.43 0.04 -3.63
CA GLN A 57 4.65 -0.59 -2.32
C GLN A 57 4.06 -2.01 -2.27
N SER A 58 2.86 -2.23 -2.78
CA SER A 58 2.25 -3.56 -2.84
C SER A 58 3.10 -4.53 -3.68
N HIS A 59 3.60 -4.08 -4.82
CA HIS A 59 4.47 -4.89 -5.68
C HIS A 59 5.81 -5.22 -5.01
N TYR A 60 6.39 -4.28 -4.26
CA TYR A 60 7.60 -4.51 -3.49
C TYR A 60 7.45 -5.64 -2.45
N ILE A 61 6.29 -5.72 -1.79
CA ILE A 61 6.02 -6.79 -0.80
C ILE A 61 6.05 -8.17 -1.45
N ILE A 62 5.43 -8.31 -2.64
CA ILE A 62 5.32 -9.59 -3.35
C ILE A 62 6.71 -10.06 -3.84
N GLN A 63 7.54 -9.16 -4.40
CA GLN A 63 8.83 -9.53 -4.97
C GLN A 63 9.84 -10.05 -3.94
N LYS A 64 9.77 -9.60 -2.68
CA LYS A 64 10.81 -9.84 -1.66
C LYS A 64 10.60 -11.11 -0.82
N LYS A 65 9.52 -11.89 -0.99
CA LYS A 65 9.29 -13.13 -0.22
C LYS A 65 8.67 -14.26 -1.06
N PRO A 66 9.39 -15.37 -1.32
CA PRO A 66 8.87 -16.51 -2.09
C PRO A 66 8.09 -17.55 -1.26
N SER A 67 8.06 -17.47 0.08
CA SER A 67 7.53 -18.58 0.89
C SER A 67 6.00 -18.69 0.96
N TYR A 68 5.24 -17.59 0.77
CA TYR A 68 3.75 -17.59 0.87
C TYR A 68 3.13 -16.43 0.05
N ALA A 69 3.66 -16.18 -1.16
CA ALA A 69 3.31 -14.99 -1.93
C ALA A 69 1.85 -14.98 -2.45
N ALA A 70 1.23 -13.79 -2.41
CA ALA A 70 0.00 -13.54 -3.14
C ALA A 70 0.22 -13.77 -4.64
N LYS A 71 -0.69 -14.50 -5.30
CA LYS A 71 -0.56 -14.86 -6.72
C LYS A 71 -0.73 -13.68 -7.66
N ALA A 72 -1.55 -12.72 -7.25
CA ALA A 72 -1.83 -11.52 -8.02
C ALA A 72 -2.17 -10.37 -7.07
N VAL A 73 -1.76 -9.17 -7.47
CA VAL A 73 -2.16 -7.91 -6.83
C VAL A 73 -2.84 -7.04 -7.84
N TYR A 74 -4.06 -6.65 -7.49
CA TYR A 74 -4.86 -5.69 -8.26
C TYR A 74 -5.01 -4.42 -7.46
N VAL A 75 -4.71 -3.28 -8.07
CA VAL A 75 -4.98 -1.98 -7.46
C VAL A 75 -6.11 -1.34 -8.25
N SER A 76 -7.21 -1.04 -7.57
CA SER A 76 -8.35 -0.36 -8.18
C SER A 76 -8.61 0.95 -7.44
N CYS A 77 -8.81 2.01 -8.23
CA CYS A 77 -9.40 3.26 -7.77
C CYS A 77 -10.89 3.21 -8.16
N ARG A 78 -11.78 3.43 -7.20
CA ARG A 78 -13.18 3.73 -7.48
C ARG A 78 -13.46 5.17 -7.06
N GLU A 79 -14.23 5.85 -7.88
CA GLU A 79 -14.81 7.18 -7.62
C GLU A 79 -15.77 7.14 -6.42
#